data_AF-A0A965IEE7-F1
#
_entry.id   AF-A0A965IEE7-F1
#
_cell.length_a   1.000
_cell.length_b   1.000
_cell.length_c   1.000
_cell.angle_alpha   90.00
_cell.angle_beta   90.00
_cell.angle_gamma   90.00
#
_symmetry.space_group_name_H-M   'P 1'
#
loop_
_entity.id
_entity.type
_entity.pdbx_description
1 polymer ?
#
loop_
_entity_poly.entity_id
_entity_poly.type
_entity_poly.pdbx_seq_one_letter_code
_entity_poly.pdbx_strand_id
1 'polypeptide(L)'
;MAKSPKNLIPFPRQAIQARIPKETNMTREIDKEAVSVELIADRLTEAGYEVETDPDENIIIVHRTWVNLRLQLYPDLKSIRFRSYVWLNRHLTEEDLLKLLRELNDDVYLPKFTSYRWDDGDLALFASYSVFYTFGLNMPNLIFSMRRFIETKQGVYQDYIKGTAYDYVKEKPPEAVEETGDSITS
;
A
#
# COMPACT_ATOMS: atom_id res chain seq x y z
N MET A 1 -21.07 19.02 -30.34
CA MET A 1 -19.82 19.47 -29.69
C MET A 1 -19.90 19.15 -28.21
N ALA A 2 -19.23 18.09 -27.75
CA ALA A 2 -19.29 17.65 -26.37
C ALA A 2 -18.38 18.53 -25.48
N LYS A 3 -18.95 19.08 -24.39
CA LYS A 3 -18.21 19.85 -23.39
C LYS A 3 -17.25 18.92 -22.64
N SER A 4 -15.97 19.31 -22.61
CA SER A 4 -14.95 18.64 -21.80
C SER A 4 -15.28 18.77 -20.30
N PRO A 5 -15.12 17.70 -19.48
CA PRO A 5 -15.41 17.75 -18.06
C PRO A 5 -14.45 18.72 -17.33
N LYS A 6 -15.01 19.69 -16.62
CA LYS A 6 -14.30 20.79 -15.93
C LYS A 6 -13.48 20.38 -14.70
N ASN A 7 -13.33 19.08 -14.42
CA ASN A 7 -12.68 18.59 -13.20
C ASN A 7 -11.47 17.67 -13.50
N LEU A 8 -10.69 18.02 -14.52
CA LEU A 8 -9.32 17.52 -14.62
C LEU A 8 -8.47 18.29 -13.61
N ILE A 9 -8.17 17.66 -12.48
CA ILE A 9 -7.13 18.15 -11.57
C ILE A 9 -5.85 18.29 -12.42
N PRO A 10 -5.27 19.48 -12.54
CA PRO A 10 -4.09 19.66 -13.38
C PRO A 10 -2.96 18.79 -12.81
N PHE A 11 -2.36 17.97 -13.66
CA PHE A 11 -1.10 17.31 -13.37
C PHE A 11 -0.10 18.36 -12.85
N PRO A 12 0.60 18.13 -11.73
CA PRO A 12 1.69 19.00 -11.33
C PRO A 12 2.72 19.02 -12.45
N ARG A 13 2.85 20.16 -13.14
CA ARG A 13 3.84 20.40 -14.21
C ARG A 13 5.25 20.63 -13.67
N GLN A 14 5.42 20.60 -12.36
CA GLN A 14 6.71 20.72 -11.70
C GLN A 14 7.16 19.33 -11.28
N ALA A 15 8.44 19.03 -11.48
CA ALA A 15 9.07 17.83 -10.94
C ALA A 15 8.74 17.71 -9.44
N ILE A 16 8.52 16.49 -8.95
CA ILE A 16 8.21 16.14 -7.56
C ILE A 16 9.33 16.56 -6.56
N GLN A 17 10.32 17.33 -7.00
CA GLN A 17 11.47 17.78 -6.21
C GLN A 17 11.66 19.29 -6.36
N ALA A 18 10.98 20.07 -5.52
CA ALA A 18 11.20 21.52 -5.44
C ALA A 18 12.57 21.87 -4.80
N ARG A 19 13.25 20.93 -4.15
CA ARG A 19 14.57 21.14 -3.54
C ARG A 19 15.39 19.86 -3.61
N ILE A 20 16.32 19.79 -4.54
CA ILE A 20 17.49 18.91 -4.39
C ILE A 20 18.48 19.72 -3.55
N PRO A 21 18.78 19.34 -2.30
CA PRO A 21 19.84 20.00 -1.54
C PRO A 21 21.15 19.87 -2.32
N LYS A 22 21.77 21.00 -2.66
CA LYS A 22 22.98 21.09 -3.50
C LYS A 22 24.28 20.93 -2.71
N GLU A 23 24.24 20.57 -1.44
CA GLU A 23 25.45 20.35 -0.66
C GLU A 23 25.41 19.01 0.10
N THR A 24 26.42 18.22 -0.21
CA THR A 24 26.77 16.91 0.33
C THR A 24 27.25 17.08 1.78
N ASN A 25 26.32 17.23 2.73
CA ASN A 25 26.62 17.07 4.15
C ASN A 25 25.54 16.24 4.84
N MET A 26 25.24 15.12 4.20
CA MET A 26 24.31 14.15 4.72
C MET A 26 25.07 12.90 5.08
N THR A 27 25.70 12.98 6.25
CA THR A 27 25.96 11.84 7.12
C THR A 27 24.58 11.30 7.52
N ARG A 28 24.00 10.48 6.63
CA ARG A 28 22.57 10.12 6.54
C ARG A 28 22.21 8.81 7.26
N GLU A 29 23.10 8.38 8.15
CA GLU A 29 22.92 7.18 8.96
C GLU A 29 22.28 7.58 10.28
N ILE A 30 21.05 7.13 10.48
CA ILE A 30 20.49 7.03 11.83
C ILE A 30 21.18 5.84 12.48
N ASP A 31 21.77 6.06 13.66
CA ASP A 31 22.33 4.95 14.44
C ASP A 31 21.25 3.90 14.71
N LYS A 32 21.60 2.62 14.62
CA LYS A 32 20.67 1.50 14.74
C LYS A 32 19.91 1.46 16.09
N GLU A 33 20.45 2.08 17.14
CA GLU A 33 19.82 2.19 18.46
C GLU A 33 18.93 3.44 18.57
N ALA A 34 19.10 4.40 17.67
CA ALA A 34 18.29 5.62 17.61
C ALA A 34 17.05 5.47 16.69
N VAL A 35 16.89 4.35 16.00
CA VAL A 35 15.74 4.12 15.10
C VAL A 35 14.46 3.94 15.92
N SER A 36 13.52 4.89 15.79
CA SER A 36 12.18 4.84 16.40
C SER A 36 11.09 5.18 15.38
N VAL A 37 9.83 4.92 15.73
CA VAL A 37 8.65 5.24 14.91
C VAL A 37 8.59 6.74 14.64
N GLU A 38 8.74 7.56 15.67
CA GLU A 38 8.65 9.01 15.62
C GLU A 38 9.75 9.58 14.72
N LEU A 39 10.98 9.09 14.91
CA LEU A 39 12.10 9.56 14.09
C LEU A 39 11.89 9.23 12.61
N ILE A 40 11.43 8.01 12.28
CA ILE A 40 11.15 7.68 10.88
C ILE A 40 9.98 8.50 10.33
N ALA A 41 8.92 8.68 11.10
CA ALA A 41 7.74 9.47 10.71
C ALA A 41 8.11 10.93 10.43
N ASP A 42 8.94 11.54 11.28
CA ASP A 42 9.47 12.90 11.08
C ASP A 42 10.27 12.99 9.78
N ARG A 43 11.17 12.03 9.53
CA ARG A 43 11.97 12.02 8.29
C ARG A 43 11.13 11.78 7.04
N LEU A 44 10.08 10.97 7.13
CA LEU A 44 9.14 10.77 6.03
C LEU A 44 8.33 12.05 5.76
N THR A 45 7.91 12.75 6.81
CA THR A 45 7.22 14.04 6.70
C THR A 45 8.12 15.11 6.08
N GLU A 46 9.39 15.21 6.51
CA GLU A 46 10.42 16.05 5.89
C GLU A 46 10.62 15.73 4.41
N ALA A 47 10.48 14.45 4.02
CA ALA A 47 10.56 13.99 2.64
C ALA A 47 9.27 14.21 1.84
N GLY A 48 8.22 14.78 2.45
CA GLY A 48 6.96 15.14 1.80
C GLY A 48 5.87 14.05 1.83
N TYR A 49 6.01 13.03 2.67
CA TYR A 49 4.97 12.02 2.86
C TYR A 49 3.98 12.45 3.96
N GLU A 50 2.70 12.12 3.76
CA GLU A 50 1.69 12.22 4.81
C GLU A 50 1.64 10.90 5.57
N VAL A 51 1.89 10.94 6.88
CA VAL A 51 2.01 9.75 7.71
C VAL A 51 1.13 9.84 8.97
N GLU A 52 0.65 8.68 9.40
CA GLU A 52 0.01 8.46 10.69
C GLU A 52 0.83 7.41 11.45
N THR A 53 0.97 7.56 12.76
CA THR A 53 1.78 6.66 13.59
C THR A 53 0.94 5.97 14.65
N ASP A 54 1.22 4.69 14.86
CA ASP A 54 0.80 3.91 16.01
C ASP A 54 2.08 3.46 16.75
N PRO A 55 2.53 4.23 17.76
CA PRO A 55 3.76 3.91 18.50
C PRO A 55 3.67 2.61 19.29
N ASP A 56 2.47 2.25 19.78
CA ASP A 56 2.26 1.04 20.59
C ASP A 56 2.47 -0.22 19.74
N GLU A 57 1.98 -0.22 18.50
CA GLU A 57 2.20 -1.32 17.55
C GLU A 57 3.49 -1.20 16.74
N ASN A 58 4.26 -0.12 16.92
CA ASN A 58 5.43 0.23 16.12
C ASN A 58 5.11 0.35 14.60
N ILE A 59 3.99 0.99 14.26
CA ILE A 59 3.49 1.11 12.89
C ILE A 59 3.50 2.56 12.42
N ILE A 60 3.86 2.76 11.15
CA ILE A 60 3.69 4.01 10.41
C ILE A 60 2.83 3.71 9.18
N ILE A 61 1.70 4.41 9.05
CA ILE A 61 0.83 4.35 7.88
C ILE A 61 1.21 5.50 6.96
N VAL A 62 1.44 5.20 5.67
CA VAL A 62 1.84 6.21 4.68
C VAL A 62 0.69 6.44 3.70
N HIS A 63 0.09 7.62 3.77
CA HIS A 63 -1.07 7.98 2.99
C HIS A 63 -0.70 8.47 1.58
N ARG A 64 -1.72 8.57 0.71
CA ARG A 64 -1.63 9.09 -0.68
C ARG A 64 -0.66 8.35 -1.61
N THR A 65 -0.34 7.10 -1.30
CA THR A 65 0.54 6.24 -2.13
C THR A 65 -0.24 5.40 -3.16
N TRP A 66 -1.57 5.52 -3.21
CA TRP A 66 -2.50 4.65 -3.99
C TRP A 66 -2.48 3.17 -3.61
N VAL A 67 -1.67 2.79 -2.62
CA VAL A 67 -1.61 1.47 -2.02
C VAL A 67 -1.80 1.63 -0.51
N ASN A 68 -2.39 0.64 0.16
CA ASN A 68 -2.37 0.65 1.63
C ASN A 68 -0.93 0.33 2.05
N LEU A 69 -0.09 1.32 2.35
CA LEU A 69 1.30 1.10 2.78
C LEU A 69 1.43 1.32 4.28
N ARG A 70 1.94 0.29 4.96
CA ARG A 70 2.32 0.32 6.38
C ARG A 70 3.77 -0.08 6.53
N LEU A 71 4.51 0.66 7.36
CA LEU A 71 5.86 0.31 7.79
C LEU A 71 5.73 -0.16 9.24
N GLN A 72 6.11 -1.40 9.49
CA GLN A 72 6.17 -1.96 10.84
C GLN A 72 7.62 -2.09 11.26
N LEU A 73 8.00 -1.45 12.35
CA LEU A 73 9.35 -1.51 12.89
C LEU A 73 9.48 -2.74 13.79
N TYR A 74 10.60 -3.44 13.66
CA TYR A 74 11.02 -4.49 14.57
C TYR A 74 12.41 -4.13 15.10
N PRO A 75 12.48 -3.31 16.17
CA PRO A 75 13.74 -2.82 16.74
C PRO A 75 14.70 -3.95 17.14
N ASP A 76 14.19 -5.04 17.70
CA ASP A 76 15.01 -6.19 18.13
C ASP A 76 15.70 -6.87 16.95
N LEU A 77 15.03 -6.92 15.80
CA LEU A 77 15.54 -7.53 14.57
C LEU A 77 16.30 -6.54 13.69
N LYS A 78 16.40 -5.26 14.13
CA LYS A 78 16.92 -4.14 13.36
C LYS A 78 16.36 -4.15 11.92
N SER A 79 15.04 -4.27 11.81
CA SER A 79 14.35 -4.35 10.51
C SER A 79 13.06 -3.53 10.45
N ILE A 80 12.75 -3.02 9.27
CA ILE A 80 11.49 -2.34 8.95
C ILE A 80 10.79 -3.17 7.89
N ARG A 81 9.57 -3.60 8.15
CA ARG A 81 8.76 -4.36 7.21
C ARG A 81 7.73 -3.45 6.56
N PHE A 82 7.78 -3.37 5.24
CA PHE A 82 6.70 -2.80 4.44
C PHE A 82 5.62 -3.85 4.31
N ARG A 83 4.37 -3.47 4.57
CA ARG A 83 3.20 -4.30 4.34
C ARG A 83 2.18 -3.51 3.53
N SER A 84 1.55 -4.22 2.62
CA SER A 84 0.42 -3.69 1.87
C SER A 84 -0.51 -4.81 1.49
N TYR A 85 -1.79 -4.51 1.33
CA TYR A 85 -2.77 -5.47 0.85
C TYR A 85 -3.67 -4.85 -0.21
N VAL A 86 -4.25 -5.72 -1.02
CA VAL A 86 -5.34 -5.40 -1.93
C VAL A 86 -6.41 -6.48 -1.77
N TRP A 87 -7.66 -6.07 -1.76
CA TRP A 87 -8.78 -6.99 -1.75
C TRP A 87 -8.89 -7.69 -3.11
N LEU A 88 -9.14 -9.00 -3.08
CA LEU A 88 -9.36 -9.83 -4.25
C LEU A 88 -10.84 -10.21 -4.35
N ASN A 89 -11.23 -10.73 -5.50
CA ASN A 89 -12.52 -11.39 -5.65
C ASN A 89 -12.70 -12.54 -4.63
N ARG A 90 -13.67 -12.41 -3.72
CA ARG A 90 -13.97 -13.45 -2.71
C ARG A 90 -14.36 -14.82 -3.28
N HIS A 91 -14.78 -14.89 -4.54
CA HIS A 91 -15.21 -16.14 -5.16
C HIS A 91 -14.07 -16.95 -5.81
N LEU A 92 -12.82 -16.49 -5.73
CA LEU A 92 -11.67 -17.24 -6.23
C LEU A 92 -11.56 -18.60 -5.55
N THR A 93 -11.14 -19.63 -6.29
CA THR A 93 -10.82 -20.93 -5.71
C THR A 93 -9.43 -20.91 -5.06
N GLU A 94 -9.11 -21.92 -4.25
CA GLU A 94 -7.75 -22.07 -3.70
C GLU A 94 -6.71 -22.32 -4.81
N GLU A 95 -7.09 -23.02 -5.88
CA GLU A 95 -6.21 -23.28 -7.02
C GLU A 95 -5.85 -21.98 -7.76
N ASP A 96 -6.84 -21.11 -8.00
CA ASP A 96 -6.63 -19.79 -8.61
C ASP A 96 -5.69 -18.92 -7.78
N LEU A 97 -5.83 -18.97 -6.46
CA LEU A 97 -4.97 -18.26 -5.51
C LEU A 97 -3.55 -18.78 -5.54
N LEU A 98 -3.35 -20.09 -5.48
CA LEU A 98 -2.02 -20.70 -5.53
C LEU A 98 -1.32 -20.39 -6.85
N LYS A 99 -2.06 -20.39 -7.97
CA LYS A 99 -1.53 -20.00 -9.27
C LYS A 99 -1.06 -18.55 -9.27
N LEU A 100 -1.91 -17.61 -8.85
CA LEU A 100 -1.55 -16.19 -8.74
C LEU A 100 -0.33 -15.97 -7.84
N LEU A 101 -0.29 -16.65 -6.69
CA LEU A 101 0.82 -16.52 -5.75
C LEU A 101 2.14 -17.05 -6.32
N ARG A 102 2.12 -18.14 -7.11
CA ARG A 102 3.31 -18.64 -7.79
C ARG A 102 3.79 -17.65 -8.83
N GLU A 103 2.91 -17.24 -9.74
CA GLU A 103 3.23 -16.27 -10.79
C GLU A 103 3.83 -14.98 -10.20
N LEU A 104 3.18 -14.40 -9.18
CA LEU A 104 3.70 -13.18 -8.55
C LEU A 104 5.04 -13.39 -7.84
N ASN A 105 5.24 -14.49 -7.11
CA ASN A 105 6.49 -14.69 -6.38
C ASN A 105 7.66 -15.12 -7.28
N ASP A 106 7.38 -15.61 -8.49
CA ASP A 106 8.37 -15.95 -9.51
C ASP A 106 8.73 -14.73 -10.37
N ASP A 107 7.74 -13.95 -10.81
CA ASP A 107 7.93 -12.81 -11.72
C ASP A 107 8.34 -11.53 -10.99
N VAL A 108 7.90 -11.34 -9.74
CA VAL A 108 8.08 -10.10 -8.99
C VAL A 108 9.18 -10.26 -7.94
N TYR A 109 10.26 -9.52 -8.14
CA TYR A 109 11.48 -9.69 -7.34
C TYR A 109 11.41 -9.13 -5.90
N LEU A 110 10.77 -7.97 -5.71
CA LEU A 110 10.95 -7.17 -4.48
C LEU A 110 10.02 -7.62 -3.33
N PRO A 111 8.68 -7.45 -3.42
CA PRO A 111 7.76 -7.98 -2.43
C PRO A 111 7.61 -9.50 -2.52
N LYS A 112 7.37 -10.13 -1.36
CA LYS A 112 6.80 -11.48 -1.27
C LYS A 112 5.31 -11.41 -1.03
N PHE A 113 4.57 -12.23 -1.77
CA PHE A 113 3.11 -12.23 -1.78
C PHE A 113 2.54 -13.43 -1.04
N THR A 114 1.49 -13.18 -0.27
CA THR A 114 0.67 -14.20 0.39
C THR A 114 -0.79 -13.82 0.28
N SER A 115 -1.70 -14.79 0.32
CA SER A 115 -3.14 -14.53 0.40
C SER A 115 -3.69 -14.97 1.75
N TYR A 116 -4.75 -14.32 2.21
CA TYR A 116 -5.49 -14.76 3.38
C TYR A 116 -6.98 -14.56 3.15
N ARG A 117 -7.76 -15.59 3.50
CA ARG A 117 -9.22 -15.59 3.47
C ARG A 117 -9.73 -15.58 4.91
N TRP A 118 -10.63 -14.65 5.20
CA TRP A 118 -11.31 -14.56 6.49
C TRP A 118 -12.57 -15.43 6.50
N ASP A 119 -13.10 -15.67 7.70
CA ASP A 119 -14.28 -16.53 7.91
C ASP A 119 -15.57 -15.97 7.26
N ASP A 120 -15.64 -14.66 7.05
CA ASP A 120 -16.72 -13.97 6.32
C ASP A 120 -16.60 -14.09 4.79
N GLY A 121 -15.55 -14.76 4.31
CA GLY A 121 -15.28 -14.98 2.90
C GLY A 121 -14.47 -13.88 2.23
N ASP A 122 -14.16 -12.77 2.92
CA ASP A 122 -13.28 -11.76 2.37
C ASP A 122 -11.88 -12.33 2.10
N LEU A 123 -11.24 -11.81 1.06
CA LEU A 123 -9.99 -12.36 0.55
C LEU A 123 -9.06 -11.22 0.16
N ALA A 124 -7.83 -11.26 0.65
CA ALA A 124 -6.83 -10.25 0.34
C ALA A 124 -5.50 -10.87 -0.09
N LEU A 125 -4.84 -10.16 -1.01
CA LEU A 125 -3.45 -10.39 -1.38
C LEU A 125 -2.55 -9.42 -0.61
N PHE A 126 -1.77 -9.98 0.31
CA PHE A 126 -0.75 -9.28 1.05
C PHE A 126 0.56 -9.27 0.26
N ALA A 127 1.30 -8.18 0.38
CA ALA A 127 2.70 -8.10 0.00
C ALA A 127 3.52 -7.61 1.18
N SER A 128 4.72 -8.17 1.30
CA SER A 128 5.67 -7.78 2.33
C SER A 128 7.09 -7.65 1.78
N TYR A 129 7.84 -6.70 2.30
CA TYR A 129 9.26 -6.53 2.01
C TYR A 129 9.94 -5.99 3.26
N SER A 130 11.14 -6.47 3.58
CA SER A 130 11.87 -6.05 4.79
C SER A 130 13.18 -5.36 4.42
N VAL A 131 13.44 -4.23 5.07
CA VAL A 131 14.71 -3.51 5.02
C VAL A 131 15.40 -3.70 6.36
N PHE A 132 16.64 -4.20 6.34
CA PHE A 132 17.47 -4.33 7.54
C PHE A 132 18.36 -3.11 7.71
N TYR A 133 18.55 -2.69 8.95
CA TYR A 133 19.37 -1.54 9.35
C TYR A 133 20.39 -1.92 10.44
N THR A 134 20.91 -3.15 10.40
CA THR A 134 21.87 -3.69 11.37
C THR A 134 23.11 -2.82 11.57
N PHE A 135 23.50 -2.05 10.55
CA PHE A 135 24.66 -1.14 10.56
C PHE A 135 24.27 0.34 10.63
N GLY A 136 23.00 0.64 10.92
CA GLY A 136 22.43 1.97 10.79
C GLY A 136 21.42 2.04 9.65
N LEU A 137 20.53 3.02 9.74
CA LEU A 137 19.47 3.24 8.77
C LEU A 137 19.82 4.42 7.86
N ASN A 138 19.99 4.12 6.57
CA ASN A 138 20.18 5.13 5.53
C ASN A 138 18.82 5.58 5.00
N MET A 139 18.41 6.81 5.35
CA MET A 139 17.07 7.32 5.00
C MET A 139 16.78 7.37 3.49
N PRO A 140 17.69 7.82 2.60
CA PRO A 140 17.44 7.72 1.17
C PRO A 140 17.22 6.30 0.67
N ASN A 141 17.97 5.32 1.19
CA ASN A 141 17.78 3.93 0.81
C ASN A 141 16.40 3.44 1.26
N LEU A 142 15.95 3.81 2.47
CA LEU A 142 14.61 3.49 2.94
C LEU A 142 13.53 4.09 2.02
N ILE A 143 13.64 5.39 1.71
CA ILE A 143 12.68 6.09 0.84
C ILE A 143 12.69 5.52 -0.58
N PHE A 144 13.87 5.20 -1.12
CA PHE A 144 14.01 4.57 -2.43
C PHE A 144 13.34 3.19 -2.48
N SER A 145 13.63 2.34 -1.49
CA SER A 145 13.01 1.03 -1.35
C SER A 145 11.49 1.13 -1.20
N MET A 146 11.01 2.12 -0.43
CA MET A 146 9.59 2.37 -0.25
C MET A 146 8.91 2.76 -1.56
N ARG A 147 9.50 3.68 -2.33
CA ARG A 147 9.00 4.06 -3.67
C ARG A 147 8.96 2.87 -4.62
N ARG A 148 10.02 2.07 -4.66
CA ARG A 148 10.08 0.90 -5.52
C ARG A 148 9.01 -0.14 -5.14
N PHE A 149 8.77 -0.33 -3.85
CA PHE A 149 7.69 -1.19 -3.36
C PHE A 149 6.31 -0.69 -3.79
N ILE A 150 6.05 0.63 -3.67
CA ILE A 150 4.79 1.24 -4.11
C ILE A 150 4.59 1.03 -5.62
N GLU A 151 5.58 1.38 -6.44
CA GLU A 151 5.53 1.21 -7.90
C GLU A 151 5.28 -0.25 -8.30
N THR A 152 5.95 -1.18 -7.62
CA THR A 152 5.80 -2.61 -7.88
C THR A 152 4.39 -3.08 -7.52
N LYS A 153 3.83 -2.63 -6.39
CA LYS A 153 2.45 -2.96 -6.02
C LYS A 153 1.42 -2.36 -6.98
N GLN A 154 1.66 -1.14 -7.46
CA GLN A 154 0.83 -0.52 -8.49
C GLN A 154 0.89 -1.30 -9.81
N GLY A 155 2.08 -1.72 -10.25
CA GLY A 155 2.27 -2.58 -11.42
C GLY A 155 1.53 -3.90 -11.29
N VAL A 156 1.72 -4.62 -10.18
CA VAL A 156 0.99 -5.87 -9.90
C VAL A 156 -0.52 -5.68 -9.98
N TYR A 157 -1.05 -4.60 -9.41
CA TYR A 157 -2.48 -4.34 -9.52
C TYR A 157 -2.93 -4.09 -10.97
N GLN A 158 -2.19 -3.27 -11.75
CA GLN A 158 -2.57 -3.00 -13.13
C GLN A 158 -2.43 -4.22 -14.06
N ASP A 159 -1.37 -5.01 -13.88
CA ASP A 159 -0.97 -6.02 -14.85
C ASP A 159 -1.58 -7.40 -14.56
N TYR A 160 -1.79 -7.74 -13.29
CA TYR A 160 -2.27 -9.08 -12.89
C TYR A 160 -3.71 -9.06 -12.35
N ILE A 161 -4.17 -7.96 -11.75
CA ILE A 161 -5.43 -7.96 -10.99
C ILE A 161 -6.54 -7.21 -11.73
N LYS A 162 -6.29 -5.98 -12.16
CA LYS A 162 -7.33 -5.09 -12.66
C LYS A 162 -7.99 -5.65 -13.92
N GLY A 163 -9.31 -5.77 -13.89
CA GLY A 163 -10.09 -6.29 -15.02
C GLY A 163 -9.93 -7.80 -15.29
N THR A 164 -9.26 -8.54 -14.39
CA THR A 164 -9.17 -10.00 -14.44
C THR A 164 -10.16 -10.63 -13.46
N ALA A 165 -10.19 -11.97 -13.39
CA ALA A 165 -11.02 -12.69 -12.41
C ALA A 165 -10.62 -12.39 -10.95
N TYR A 166 -9.40 -11.86 -10.73
CA TYR A 166 -8.87 -11.52 -9.42
C TYR A 166 -9.38 -10.17 -8.88
N ASP A 167 -9.91 -9.29 -9.74
CA ASP A 167 -10.33 -7.94 -9.38
C ASP A 167 -11.49 -7.96 -8.37
N TYR A 168 -11.48 -7.02 -7.44
CA TYR A 168 -12.48 -7.01 -6.36
C TYR A 168 -13.88 -6.71 -6.90
N VAL A 169 -14.83 -7.60 -6.60
CA VAL A 169 -16.24 -7.42 -6.96
C VAL A 169 -16.99 -6.84 -5.76
N LYS A 170 -17.35 -5.56 -5.83
CA LYS A 170 -18.37 -5.00 -4.94
C LYS A 170 -19.70 -5.67 -5.30
N GLU A 171 -20.22 -6.53 -4.44
CA GLU A 171 -21.61 -6.96 -4.59
C GLU A 171 -22.49 -5.71 -4.59
N LYS A 172 -23.36 -5.61 -5.59
CA LYS A 172 -24.39 -4.58 -5.61
C LYS A 172 -25.24 -4.80 -4.35
N PRO A 173 -25.48 -3.77 -3.51
CA PRO A 173 -26.43 -3.93 -2.42
C PRO A 173 -27.76 -4.44 -3.00
N PRO A 174 -28.46 -5.36 -2.31
CA PRO A 174 -29.74 -5.86 -2.81
C PRO A 174 -30.64 -4.66 -3.11
N GLU A 175 -31.22 -4.64 -4.31
CA GLU A 175 -32.23 -3.62 -4.66
C GLU A 175 -33.31 -3.69 -3.59
N ALA A 176 -33.58 -2.55 -2.93
CA ALA A 176 -34.61 -2.47 -1.92
C ALA A 176 -35.90 -2.99 -2.55
N VAL A 177 -36.45 -4.06 -1.97
CA VAL A 177 -37.77 -4.56 -2.33
C VAL A 177 -38.72 -3.41 -2.04
N GLU A 178 -39.30 -2.80 -3.08
CA GLU A 178 -40.41 -1.87 -2.89
C GLU A 178 -41.48 -2.64 -2.11
N GLU A 179 -41.70 -2.27 -0.85
CA GLU A 179 -42.89 -2.66 -0.12
C GLU A 179 -44.08 -2.14 -0.92
N THR A 180 -44.69 -3.01 -1.73
CA THR A 180 -46.04 -2.80 -2.25
C THR A 180 -46.95 -2.59 -1.05
N GLY A 181 -47.30 -1.33 -0.82
CA GLY A 181 -48.22 -0.93 0.23
C GLY A 181 -49.60 -1.55 -0.02
N ASP A 182 -49.97 -2.51 0.80
CA ASP A 182 -51.36 -2.92 0.96
C ASP A 182 -52.06 -1.86 1.82
N SER A 183 -52.67 -0.87 1.17
CA SER A 183 -53.68 -0.03 1.79
C SER A 183 -55.02 -0.78 1.77
N ILE A 184 -55.41 -1.37 2.90
CA ILE A 184 -56.81 -1.74 3.15
C ILE A 184 -57.40 -0.68 4.09
N THR A 185 -58.22 0.18 3.50
CA THR A 185 -59.11 1.12 4.16
C THR A 185 -60.08 0.40 5.10
N SER A 186 -60.23 0.91 6.32
CA SER A 186 -61.40 0.70 7.17
C SER A 186 -62.09 2.04 7.41
#